data_AF-A0A7Y3XNH9-F1
#
_entry.id   AF-A0A7Y3XNH9-F1
#
_cell.length_a   1.000
_cell.length_b   1.000
_cell.length_c   1.000
_cell.angle_alpha   90.00
_cell.angle_beta   90.00
_cell.angle_gamma   90.00
#
_symmetry.space_group_name_H-M   'P 1'
#
loop_
_entity.id
_entity.type
_entity.pdbx_description
1 polymer ?
#
loop_
_entity_poly.entity_id
_entity_poly.type
_entity_poly.pdbx_seq_one_letter_code
_entity_poly.pdbx_strand_id
1 'polypeptide(L)'
;MDTGTVTGIGKMGKDHIFICLFILVILLVSIDNIHASEVSVKTLTTPRKGEAFTIEIFIDSVTDLYGLATDVTYDTEYLEVVDLDDTADNGIQPTVTEGTFLNSGGADETHLRSALEDETSGNLVLGFSRTGVAQGVDAVTETKILSATFKAIKKGTTTITFTNSGLRNSGNTDISDLSWKETTINILAAQERSGGAVDADGDGIPDSWEIDNFGDLRIADATTDGDGDGILDGEEYVHNSDPRALTPTVMSITPPSGSNDGAVYITDLTGTHFKRGATVKLTMSGQTDIEAKSVTIISSNKGTCTLDLTGAGIGAWDVELTIPNGETGTLADGFMVTVAGDDLVAFWKFDEGIGTVSGDSSSHNNDGTIYGDAKWTKGKRGGGIDFDGIDDYVDVGDLDLTNAFTISAWIKLSSSGKNMILGKSFQTYEFFVSPTGQIVFNRNSSTPIRFQADLVADRWYHLAVTHNNAEGMVMYLDGSVVSTSSDTSPTNEDNASTKIGATGWAARDFFQGIIDEVRIYNRALTNQEVEAIAALGDD
;
A
#
# COMPACT_ATOMS: atom_id res chain seq x y z
N MET A 1 -15.81 -56.83 -57.16
CA MET A 1 -14.43 -56.52 -56.74
C MET A 1 -14.35 -54.99 -56.77
N ASP A 2 -14.77 -54.32 -55.69
CA ASP A 2 -13.96 -53.97 -54.49
C ASP A 2 -12.76 -53.09 -54.83
N THR A 3 -12.47 -51.95 -54.18
CA THR A 3 -13.02 -51.28 -52.98
C THR A 3 -12.42 -49.87 -52.90
N GLY A 4 -13.14 -48.91 -52.30
CA GLY A 4 -12.52 -47.87 -51.45
C GLY A 4 -12.62 -46.42 -51.94
N THR A 5 -13.65 -45.71 -51.47
CA THR A 5 -13.94 -44.28 -51.66
C THR A 5 -13.42 -43.41 -50.51
N VAL A 6 -12.91 -42.20 -50.81
CA VAL A 6 -13.18 -40.98 -50.03
C VAL A 6 -13.31 -39.79 -51.01
N THR A 7 -14.53 -39.27 -51.14
CA THR A 7 -14.95 -38.05 -51.84
C THR A 7 -15.26 -36.97 -50.78
N GLY A 8 -15.03 -35.67 -50.93
CA GLY A 8 -14.51 -34.86 -52.03
C GLY A 8 -14.57 -33.38 -51.60
N ILE A 9 -13.53 -32.61 -51.94
CA ILE A 9 -13.48 -31.15 -51.85
C ILE A 9 -13.75 -30.58 -53.26
N GLY A 10 -14.62 -29.57 -53.34
CA GLY A 10 -14.44 -28.46 -54.27
C GLY A 10 -15.54 -28.23 -55.31
N LYS A 11 -15.97 -26.96 -55.39
CA LYS A 11 -16.01 -26.18 -56.64
C LYS A 11 -16.05 -24.68 -56.33
N MET A 12 -14.89 -24.02 -56.49
CA MET A 12 -14.77 -22.57 -56.70
C MET A 12 -14.55 -22.33 -58.20
N GLY A 13 -15.31 -21.40 -58.78
CA GLY A 13 -15.10 -20.85 -60.12
C GLY A 13 -14.39 -19.49 -60.04
N LYS A 14 -13.41 -19.30 -60.92
CA LYS A 14 -12.56 -18.12 -61.11
C LYS A 14 -13.20 -17.17 -62.13
N ASP A 15 -12.89 -15.88 -62.00
CA ASP A 15 -12.72 -14.82 -63.05
C ASP A 15 -12.66 -13.49 -62.26
N HIS A 16 -11.62 -12.64 -62.20
CA HIS A 16 -10.48 -12.32 -63.05
C HIS A 16 -9.27 -11.81 -62.22
N ILE A 17 -8.08 -11.99 -62.80
CA ILE A 17 -6.74 -11.53 -62.38
C ILE A 17 -6.51 -10.09 -62.85
N PHE A 18 -5.84 -9.23 -62.07
CA PHE A 18 -4.59 -8.53 -62.46
C PHE A 18 -4.06 -7.57 -61.38
N ILE A 19 -2.79 -7.79 -61.00
CA ILE A 19 -1.91 -6.92 -60.22
C ILE A 19 -1.23 -5.95 -61.20
N CYS A 20 -1.19 -4.65 -60.89
CA CYS A 20 -0.15 -3.74 -61.36
C CYS A 20 0.09 -2.61 -60.34
N LEU A 21 1.37 -2.44 -60.02
CA LEU A 21 2.01 -1.62 -59.00
C LEU A 21 2.19 -0.16 -59.48
N PHE A 22 1.83 0.87 -58.70
CA PHE A 22 2.51 2.18 -58.70
C PHE A 22 2.22 2.97 -57.41
N ILE A 23 3.24 3.70 -56.95
CA ILE A 23 3.47 4.28 -55.62
C ILE A 23 2.97 5.74 -55.53
N LEU A 24 2.46 6.12 -54.34
CA LEU A 24 2.39 7.46 -53.70
C LEU A 24 1.40 8.52 -54.23
N VAL A 25 0.34 8.80 -53.45
CA VAL A 25 0.02 10.16 -52.93
C VAL A 25 -0.66 10.00 -51.57
N ILE A 26 -0.11 10.68 -50.56
CA ILE A 26 -0.66 10.88 -49.21
C ILE A 26 -1.86 11.83 -49.31
N LEU A 27 -3.02 11.45 -48.77
CA LEU A 27 -3.99 12.39 -48.22
C LEU A 27 -4.63 11.76 -46.98
N LEU A 28 -4.30 12.32 -45.81
CA LEU A 28 -4.96 12.11 -44.52
C LEU A 28 -6.28 12.93 -44.48
N VAL A 29 -7.08 12.64 -43.45
CA VAL A 29 -8.35 13.28 -43.01
C VAL A 29 -9.58 12.62 -43.65
N SER A 30 -10.61 12.13 -42.95
CA SER A 30 -10.89 11.88 -41.53
C SER A 30 -12.16 11.01 -41.50
N ILE A 31 -12.26 10.18 -40.45
CA ILE A 31 -13.43 9.64 -39.75
C ILE A 31 -14.79 9.96 -40.40
N ASP A 32 -15.54 8.92 -40.76
CA ASP A 32 -17.00 8.87 -40.59
C ASP A 32 -17.53 7.49 -40.99
N ASN A 33 -17.90 6.69 -39.98
CA ASN A 33 -19.03 5.75 -39.99
C ASN A 33 -19.03 4.99 -38.65
N ILE A 34 -19.43 5.67 -37.57
CA ILE A 34 -19.83 4.99 -36.34
C ILE A 34 -21.21 4.38 -36.62
N HIS A 35 -21.23 3.11 -37.01
CA HIS A 35 -22.46 2.34 -37.13
C HIS A 35 -22.87 1.83 -35.75
N ALA A 36 -24.11 2.12 -35.40
CA ALA A 36 -24.86 1.68 -34.23
C ALA A 36 -24.60 0.22 -33.80
N SER A 37 -23.90 0.02 -32.69
CA SER A 37 -24.01 -1.20 -31.85
C SER A 37 -23.56 -1.02 -30.38
N GLU A 38 -23.45 0.19 -29.86
CA GLU A 38 -22.48 0.47 -28.77
C GLU A 38 -23.06 1.10 -27.50
N VAL A 39 -24.37 1.01 -27.21
CA VAL A 39 -24.93 1.52 -25.93
C VAL A 39 -25.51 0.39 -25.11
N SER A 40 -25.05 0.21 -23.87
CA SER A 40 -25.59 -0.77 -22.92
C SER A 40 -26.14 -0.12 -21.65
N VAL A 41 -27.32 -0.57 -21.22
CA VAL A 41 -27.97 -0.13 -19.98
C VAL A 41 -27.90 -1.30 -18.99
N LYS A 42 -27.44 -1.05 -17.77
CA LYS A 42 -27.31 -2.07 -16.73
C LYS A 42 -28.00 -1.60 -15.45
N THR A 43 -28.72 -2.51 -14.80
CA THR A 43 -29.14 -2.36 -13.40
C THR A 43 -28.05 -2.95 -12.52
N LEU A 44 -27.49 -2.16 -11.60
CA LEU A 44 -26.46 -2.63 -10.67
C LEU A 44 -27.00 -3.61 -9.63
N THR A 45 -28.26 -3.44 -9.26
CA THR A 45 -28.96 -4.30 -8.31
C THR A 45 -30.33 -4.68 -8.84
N THR A 46 -30.79 -5.89 -8.51
CA THR A 46 -32.10 -6.37 -8.92
C THR A 46 -33.21 -5.54 -8.26
N PRO A 47 -34.11 -4.89 -9.02
CA PRO A 47 -35.14 -4.01 -8.45
C PRO A 47 -36.13 -4.75 -7.55
N ARG A 48 -36.20 -4.35 -6.28
CA ARG A 48 -37.09 -4.94 -5.25
C ARG A 48 -37.99 -3.87 -4.66
N LYS A 49 -39.26 -4.20 -4.42
CA LYS A 49 -40.22 -3.27 -3.80
C LYS A 49 -39.73 -2.82 -2.43
N GLY A 50 -39.53 -1.52 -2.26
CA GLY A 50 -39.12 -0.85 -1.02
C GLY A 50 -37.63 -0.49 -0.99
N GLU A 51 -36.83 -1.04 -1.90
CA GLU A 51 -35.38 -0.88 -1.95
C GLU A 51 -34.97 0.04 -3.12
N ALA A 52 -33.86 0.74 -2.94
CA ALA A 52 -33.25 1.54 -3.98
C ALA A 52 -32.40 0.67 -4.92
N PHE A 53 -32.36 1.02 -6.20
CA PHE A 53 -31.56 0.39 -7.23
C PHE A 53 -31.03 1.44 -8.20
N THR A 54 -29.87 1.19 -8.78
CA THR A 54 -29.19 2.14 -9.67
C THR A 54 -29.12 1.60 -11.09
N ILE A 55 -29.41 2.47 -12.05
CA ILE A 55 -29.26 2.22 -13.48
C ILE A 55 -28.07 3.00 -13.99
N GLU A 56 -27.21 2.32 -14.74
CA GLU A 56 -26.03 2.89 -15.37
C GLU A 56 -26.08 2.68 -16.87
N ILE A 57 -25.61 3.68 -17.62
CA ILE A 57 -25.54 3.62 -19.07
C ILE A 57 -24.10 3.79 -19.54
N PHE A 58 -23.73 2.88 -20.44
CA PHE A 58 -22.41 2.77 -21.02
C PHE A 58 -22.47 3.00 -22.52
N ILE A 59 -21.42 3.62 -23.05
CA ILE A 59 -21.12 3.64 -24.47
C ILE A 59 -19.80 2.89 -24.68
N ASP A 60 -19.87 1.82 -25.45
CA ASP A 60 -18.71 1.07 -25.90
C ASP A 60 -18.05 1.83 -27.08
N SER A 61 -16.72 1.93 -27.11
CA SER A 61 -15.93 2.40 -28.26
C SER A 61 -16.14 3.83 -28.80
N VAL A 62 -16.69 4.79 -28.05
CA VAL A 62 -16.63 6.21 -28.48
C VAL A 62 -15.38 6.87 -27.93
N THR A 63 -14.36 7.00 -28.78
CA THR A 63 -13.27 7.96 -28.56
C THR A 63 -13.79 9.35 -28.92
N ASP A 64 -13.68 10.31 -27.99
CA ASP A 64 -13.99 11.74 -28.16
C ASP A 64 -15.47 12.19 -28.03
N LEU A 65 -16.15 11.82 -26.93
CA LEU A 65 -17.47 12.38 -26.56
C LEU A 65 -17.33 13.77 -25.91
N TYR A 66 -18.00 14.79 -26.45
CA TYR A 66 -17.87 16.20 -26.01
C TYR A 66 -19.13 16.79 -25.37
N GLY A 67 -20.31 16.25 -25.66
CA GLY A 67 -21.56 16.71 -25.07
C GLY A 67 -22.69 15.71 -25.24
N LEU A 68 -23.55 15.62 -24.23
CA LEU A 68 -24.74 14.76 -24.20
C LEU A 68 -25.89 15.50 -23.53
N ALA A 69 -27.07 15.40 -24.15
CA ALA A 69 -28.37 15.73 -23.58
C ALA A 69 -29.28 14.50 -23.73
N THR A 70 -29.94 14.11 -22.65
CA THR A 70 -30.90 13.01 -22.64
C THR A 70 -32.07 13.32 -21.74
N ASP A 71 -33.26 12.84 -22.12
CA ASP A 71 -34.43 12.79 -21.24
C ASP A 71 -34.58 11.39 -20.65
N VAL A 72 -35.09 11.32 -19.41
CA VAL A 72 -35.44 10.07 -18.73
C VAL A 72 -36.94 10.05 -18.44
N THR A 73 -37.63 9.01 -18.89
CA THR A 73 -39.06 8.79 -18.67
C THR A 73 -39.28 7.48 -17.90
N TYR A 74 -40.12 7.50 -16.86
CA TYR A 74 -40.43 6.34 -16.03
C TYR A 74 -41.85 6.43 -15.46
N ASP A 75 -42.39 5.30 -15.01
CA ASP A 75 -43.73 5.25 -14.39
C ASP A 75 -43.66 5.52 -12.89
N THR A 76 -44.20 6.66 -12.47
CA THR A 76 -44.27 7.12 -11.09
C THR A 76 -45.22 6.31 -10.22
N GLU A 77 -46.07 5.46 -10.82
CA GLU A 77 -46.86 4.49 -10.07
C GLU A 77 -45.96 3.38 -9.48
N TYR A 78 -44.83 3.08 -10.13
CA TYR A 78 -43.94 1.98 -9.75
C TYR A 78 -42.63 2.44 -9.13
N LEU A 79 -42.15 3.64 -9.47
CA LEU A 79 -40.81 4.10 -9.14
C LEU A 79 -40.81 5.54 -8.57
N GLU A 80 -39.92 5.80 -7.62
CA GLU A 80 -39.54 7.14 -7.17
C GLU A 80 -38.03 7.37 -7.39
N VAL A 81 -37.60 8.59 -7.71
CA VAL A 81 -36.17 8.92 -7.85
C VAL A 81 -35.56 9.18 -6.47
N VAL A 82 -34.35 8.68 -6.23
CA VAL A 82 -33.62 8.81 -4.96
C VAL A 82 -32.44 9.75 -5.15
N ASP A 83 -32.32 10.72 -4.23
CA ASP A 83 -31.19 11.65 -4.15
C ASP A 83 -30.05 11.01 -3.32
N LEU A 84 -28.80 11.13 -3.79
CA LEU A 84 -27.63 10.49 -3.17
C LEU A 84 -26.67 11.48 -2.48
N ASP A 85 -26.92 12.79 -2.55
CA ASP A 85 -26.12 13.80 -1.83
C ASP A 85 -26.74 14.14 -0.46
N ASP A 86 -26.08 13.70 0.61
CA ASP A 86 -26.52 13.87 2.01
C ASP A 86 -25.93 15.13 2.69
N THR A 87 -25.47 16.13 1.93
CA THR A 87 -24.93 17.36 2.53
C THR A 87 -26.01 18.41 2.81
N ALA A 88 -26.64 18.31 3.98
CA ALA A 88 -27.62 19.27 4.47
C ALA A 88 -26.98 20.60 4.97
N ASP A 89 -26.96 21.67 4.15
CA ASP A 89 -27.07 23.07 4.60
C ASP A 89 -27.37 24.03 3.41
N ASN A 90 -28.61 24.46 3.14
CA ASN A 90 -29.16 25.74 3.66
C ASN A 90 -30.66 25.91 3.30
N GLY A 91 -31.53 24.98 3.69
CA GLY A 91 -32.98 25.24 3.74
C GLY A 91 -33.70 25.56 2.42
N ILE A 92 -33.07 25.37 1.27
CA ILE A 92 -33.73 25.32 -0.03
C ILE A 92 -33.77 23.86 -0.46
N GLN A 93 -34.89 23.21 -0.13
CA GLN A 93 -35.25 21.94 -0.73
C GLN A 93 -35.44 22.19 -2.24
N PRO A 94 -34.70 21.53 -3.15
CA PRO A 94 -34.91 21.73 -4.58
C PRO A 94 -36.34 21.32 -4.97
N THR A 95 -37.18 22.31 -5.24
CA THR A 95 -38.49 22.13 -5.82
C THR A 95 -38.28 21.96 -7.32
N VAL A 96 -38.01 20.75 -7.81
CA VAL A 96 -37.83 20.60 -9.26
C VAL A 96 -39.18 20.90 -9.96
N THR A 97 -39.18 21.81 -10.92
CA THR A 97 -40.41 22.31 -11.54
C THR A 97 -40.35 21.94 -13.03
N GLU A 98 -41.49 21.55 -13.58
CA GLU A 98 -41.62 21.13 -14.98
C GLU A 98 -40.98 22.17 -15.92
N GLY A 99 -39.99 21.75 -16.72
CA GLY A 99 -39.33 22.59 -17.71
C GLY A 99 -38.14 23.45 -17.24
N THR A 100 -37.38 23.05 -16.22
CA THR A 100 -36.15 23.78 -15.82
C THR A 100 -34.89 22.90 -15.84
N PHE A 101 -33.78 23.47 -16.34
CA PHE A 101 -32.46 22.85 -16.46
C PHE A 101 -31.72 22.76 -15.12
N LEU A 102 -30.94 21.69 -14.90
CA LEU A 102 -30.01 21.57 -13.77
C LEU A 102 -28.62 22.04 -14.21
N ASN A 103 -28.11 23.11 -13.60
CA ASN A 103 -26.74 23.58 -13.75
C ASN A 103 -26.09 23.68 -12.36
N SER A 104 -24.90 23.10 -12.19
CA SER A 104 -23.97 23.56 -11.16
C SER A 104 -23.38 24.90 -11.59
N GLY A 105 -24.12 25.98 -11.35
CA GLY A 105 -23.64 27.36 -11.43
C GLY A 105 -24.02 28.13 -12.70
N GLY A 106 -25.14 28.86 -12.65
CA GLY A 106 -25.41 29.99 -13.55
C GLY A 106 -26.70 29.89 -14.38
N ALA A 107 -27.43 31.00 -14.46
CA ALA A 107 -28.78 31.11 -14.99
C ALA A 107 -28.91 31.02 -16.54
N ASP A 108 -30.10 30.58 -16.96
CA ASP A 108 -30.78 30.70 -18.26
C ASP A 108 -30.30 29.92 -19.50
N GLU A 109 -31.32 29.50 -20.25
CA GLU A 109 -31.44 28.81 -21.56
C GLU A 109 -30.42 29.23 -22.64
N THR A 110 -29.78 30.39 -22.46
CA THR A 110 -28.66 30.88 -23.25
C THR A 110 -27.43 29.95 -23.19
N HIS A 111 -27.23 29.24 -22.08
CA HIS A 111 -26.07 28.37 -21.87
C HIS A 111 -26.06 27.08 -22.70
N LEU A 112 -27.22 26.60 -23.17
CA LEU A 112 -27.27 25.46 -24.09
C LEU A 112 -26.75 25.86 -25.48
N ARG A 113 -27.05 27.09 -25.93
CA ARG A 113 -26.51 27.64 -27.18
C ARG A 113 -25.02 27.96 -27.07
N SER A 114 -24.56 28.53 -25.95
CA SER A 114 -23.13 28.83 -25.78
C SER A 114 -22.27 27.61 -25.42
N ALA A 115 -22.77 26.60 -24.71
CA ALA A 115 -22.03 25.34 -24.50
C ALA A 115 -21.92 24.49 -25.78
N LEU A 116 -22.84 24.69 -26.74
CA LEU A 116 -22.79 24.05 -28.06
C LEU A 116 -22.02 24.86 -29.13
N GLU A 117 -21.84 26.17 -28.93
CA GLU A 117 -21.18 27.08 -29.88
C GLU A 117 -19.78 27.56 -29.43
N ASP A 118 -19.43 27.51 -28.15
CA ASP A 118 -18.16 28.02 -27.63
C ASP A 118 -17.27 26.86 -27.15
N GLU A 119 -16.08 26.75 -27.73
CA GLU A 119 -15.07 25.68 -27.60
C GLU A 119 -14.48 25.56 -26.17
N THR A 120 -15.33 25.40 -25.16
CA THR A 120 -14.93 25.13 -23.77
C THR A 120 -15.37 23.73 -23.36
N SER A 121 -14.39 22.90 -23.03
CA SER A 121 -14.56 21.51 -22.60
C SER A 121 -15.23 21.43 -21.22
N GLY A 122 -16.19 20.53 -21.06
CA GLY A 122 -16.56 19.98 -19.74
C GLY A 122 -17.99 20.15 -19.21
N ASN A 123 -19.02 20.39 -20.02
CA ASN A 123 -20.40 20.54 -19.50
C ASN A 123 -21.38 19.49 -20.06
N LEU A 124 -21.86 18.60 -19.18
CA LEU A 124 -22.94 17.65 -19.42
C LEU A 124 -24.27 18.26 -18.91
N VAL A 125 -25.34 18.26 -19.73
CA VAL A 125 -26.65 18.83 -19.36
C VAL A 125 -27.71 17.73 -19.38
N LEU A 126 -28.31 17.44 -18.22
CA LEU A 126 -29.35 16.42 -18.07
C LEU A 126 -30.72 17.07 -17.86
N GLY A 127 -31.70 16.70 -18.69
CA GLY A 127 -33.10 17.12 -18.56
C GLY A 127 -33.95 15.97 -18.02
N PHE A 128 -34.75 16.23 -16.97
CA PHE A 128 -35.74 15.27 -16.47
C PHE A 128 -37.15 15.79 -16.74
N SER A 129 -38.01 14.98 -17.36
CA SER A 129 -39.47 15.21 -17.35
C SER A 129 -40.06 14.49 -16.13
N ARG A 130 -40.64 15.25 -15.18
CA ARG A 130 -40.62 15.00 -13.71
C ARG A 130 -41.65 13.98 -13.18
N THR A 131 -41.44 13.27 -12.04
CA THR A 131 -41.36 13.83 -10.66
C THR A 131 -40.29 13.20 -9.73
N GLY A 132 -39.22 13.94 -9.42
CA GLY A 132 -38.24 13.63 -8.35
C GLY A 132 -37.00 14.52 -8.45
N VAL A 133 -36.12 14.56 -7.45
CA VAL A 133 -34.83 15.28 -7.44
C VAL A 133 -33.71 14.24 -7.41
N ALA A 134 -32.66 14.41 -8.21
CA ALA A 134 -31.42 13.65 -8.07
C ALA A 134 -30.21 14.58 -8.21
N GLN A 135 -29.36 14.63 -7.19
CA GLN A 135 -27.96 15.04 -7.31
C GLN A 135 -27.08 13.81 -7.56
N GLY A 136 -26.01 14.00 -8.33
CA GLY A 136 -24.95 13.01 -8.53
C GLY A 136 -24.92 12.39 -9.91
N VAL A 137 -24.25 13.05 -10.87
CA VAL A 137 -23.71 12.36 -12.05
C VAL A 137 -22.29 12.87 -12.29
N ASP A 138 -21.33 12.02 -11.95
CA ASP A 138 -19.90 12.22 -12.19
C ASP A 138 -19.49 11.51 -13.50
N ALA A 139 -18.65 12.14 -14.32
CA ALA A 139 -18.13 11.51 -15.54
C ALA A 139 -17.01 10.52 -15.15
N VAL A 140 -17.24 9.22 -15.28
CA VAL A 140 -16.29 8.20 -14.84
C VAL A 140 -15.85 7.32 -16.01
N THR A 141 -14.65 7.59 -16.53
CA THR A 141 -13.91 6.83 -17.57
C THR A 141 -14.53 6.82 -18.98
N GLU A 142 -13.74 6.41 -19.99
CA GLU A 142 -14.05 6.48 -21.44
C GLU A 142 -15.35 5.77 -21.89
N THR A 143 -16.07 5.07 -21.00
CA THR A 143 -17.21 4.20 -21.37
C THR A 143 -18.50 4.37 -20.55
N LYS A 144 -18.52 5.10 -19.41
CA LYS A 144 -19.74 5.28 -18.58
C LYS A 144 -20.19 6.74 -18.60
N ILE A 145 -21.46 6.96 -18.95
CA ILE A 145 -21.95 8.30 -19.29
C ILE A 145 -23.20 8.77 -18.51
N LEU A 146 -23.90 7.87 -17.81
CA LEU A 146 -25.03 8.23 -16.94
C LEU A 146 -25.17 7.23 -15.77
N SER A 147 -25.56 7.73 -14.60
CA SER A 147 -26.02 6.93 -13.44
C SER A 147 -27.27 7.58 -12.83
N ALA A 148 -28.31 6.79 -12.52
CA ALA A 148 -29.54 7.27 -11.88
C ALA A 148 -30.09 6.24 -10.89
N THR A 149 -30.50 6.69 -9.70
CA THR A 149 -31.02 5.83 -8.63
C THR A 149 -32.52 5.99 -8.46
N PHE A 150 -33.22 4.86 -8.40
CA PHE A 150 -34.66 4.76 -8.21
C PHE A 150 -34.98 3.89 -7.00
N LYS A 151 -36.16 4.05 -6.42
CA LYS A 151 -36.72 3.13 -5.45
C LYS A 151 -38.07 2.61 -5.94
N ALA A 152 -38.23 1.29 -5.89
CA ALA A 152 -39.45 0.66 -6.37
C ALA A 152 -40.55 0.73 -5.30
N ILE A 153 -41.65 1.43 -5.57
CA ILE A 153 -42.73 1.65 -4.60
C ILE A 153 -43.93 0.74 -4.82
N LYS A 154 -44.06 0.12 -6.00
CA LYS A 154 -45.14 -0.82 -6.34
C LYS A 154 -44.60 -2.06 -7.06
N LYS A 155 -45.20 -3.22 -6.77
CA LYS A 155 -44.91 -4.49 -7.46
C LYS A 155 -45.46 -4.45 -8.88
N GLY A 156 -44.64 -4.86 -9.86
CA GLY A 156 -45.07 -5.08 -11.25
C GLY A 156 -43.92 -4.99 -12.23
N THR A 157 -44.25 -4.84 -13.50
CA THR A 157 -43.28 -4.55 -14.57
C THR A 157 -43.49 -3.12 -15.02
N THR A 158 -42.41 -2.38 -15.19
CA THR A 158 -42.41 -1.00 -15.71
C THR A 158 -41.28 -0.82 -16.70
N THR A 159 -41.28 0.26 -17.46
CA THR A 159 -40.21 0.59 -18.41
C THR A 159 -39.61 1.93 -18.02
N ILE A 160 -38.29 2.00 -18.09
CA ILE A 160 -37.56 3.25 -18.05
C ILE A 160 -36.99 3.49 -19.44
N THR A 161 -37.33 4.66 -19.99
CA THR A 161 -36.93 5.06 -21.33
C THR A 161 -35.96 6.22 -21.23
N PHE A 162 -34.84 6.08 -21.93
CA PHE A 162 -33.87 7.14 -22.13
C PHE A 162 -33.98 7.60 -23.57
N THR A 163 -34.16 8.89 -23.81
CA THR A 163 -34.21 9.45 -25.15
C THR A 163 -33.09 10.46 -25.34
N ASN A 164 -32.25 10.22 -26.35
CA ASN A 164 -31.24 11.19 -26.77
C ASN A 164 -31.92 12.47 -27.24
N SER A 165 -31.53 13.60 -26.67
CA SER A 165 -31.91 14.94 -27.12
C SER A 165 -30.73 15.72 -27.72
N GLY A 166 -29.52 15.15 -27.74
CA GLY A 166 -28.36 15.59 -28.53
C GLY A 166 -27.04 14.96 -28.06
N LEU A 167 -26.24 14.39 -28.96
CA LEU A 167 -24.94 13.77 -28.65
C LEU A 167 -23.88 14.27 -29.62
N ARG A 168 -22.72 14.74 -29.14
CA ARG A 168 -21.69 15.38 -29.98
C ARG A 168 -20.29 14.84 -29.73
N ASN A 169 -19.51 14.72 -30.81
CA ASN A 169 -18.09 14.38 -30.77
C ASN A 169 -17.16 15.62 -30.72
N SER A 170 -15.84 15.40 -30.62
CA SER A 170 -14.79 16.43 -30.70
C SER A 170 -14.89 17.36 -31.91
N GLY A 171 -15.51 16.92 -33.00
CA GLY A 171 -15.75 17.70 -34.22
C GLY A 171 -17.06 18.49 -34.21
N ASN A 172 -17.80 18.52 -33.09
CA ASN A 172 -19.10 19.18 -32.94
C ASN A 172 -20.17 18.68 -33.95
N THR A 173 -20.01 17.44 -34.44
CA THR A 173 -20.97 16.80 -35.35
C THR A 173 -22.07 16.14 -34.52
N ASP A 174 -23.32 16.35 -34.91
CA ASP A 174 -24.49 15.77 -34.23
C ASP A 174 -24.56 14.26 -34.52
N ILE A 175 -24.34 13.45 -33.50
CA ILE A 175 -24.42 11.97 -33.55
C ILE A 175 -25.88 11.57 -33.31
N SER A 176 -26.76 12.07 -34.19
CA SER A 176 -28.22 12.01 -34.04
C SER A 176 -28.85 10.62 -34.25
N ASP A 177 -28.05 9.60 -34.58
CA ASP A 177 -28.54 8.24 -34.90
C ASP A 177 -28.52 7.25 -33.72
N LEU A 178 -28.15 7.67 -32.51
CA LEU A 178 -28.19 6.81 -31.33
C LEU A 178 -29.53 6.94 -30.60
N SER A 179 -30.49 6.10 -30.99
CA SER A 179 -31.67 5.82 -30.16
C SER A 179 -31.31 4.74 -29.13
N TRP A 180 -31.59 5.02 -27.86
CA TRP A 180 -31.17 4.18 -26.75
C TRP A 180 -32.23 3.11 -26.57
N LYS A 181 -31.83 1.87 -26.31
CA LYS A 181 -32.79 0.78 -26.17
C LYS A 181 -33.58 0.96 -24.87
N GLU A 182 -34.91 0.91 -24.97
CA GLU A 182 -35.81 0.91 -23.80
C GLU A 182 -35.41 -0.20 -22.83
N THR A 183 -35.38 0.13 -21.54
CA THR A 183 -35.05 -0.85 -20.49
C THR A 183 -36.31 -1.23 -19.74
N THR A 184 -36.77 -2.47 -19.96
CA THR A 184 -37.87 -3.04 -19.19
C THR A 184 -37.36 -3.51 -17.83
N ILE A 185 -37.98 -3.01 -16.77
CA ILE A 185 -37.67 -3.33 -15.38
C ILE A 185 -38.76 -4.22 -14.81
N ASN A 186 -38.37 -5.41 -14.33
CA ASN A 186 -39.24 -6.27 -13.54
C ASN A 186 -38.97 -6.02 -12.06
N ILE A 187 -39.98 -5.54 -11.32
CA ILE A 187 -39.88 -5.33 -9.88
C ILE A 187 -40.29 -6.61 -9.18
N LEU A 188 -39.34 -7.22 -8.48
CA LEU A 188 -39.62 -8.39 -7.67
C LEU A 188 -40.51 -8.00 -6.49
N ALA A 189 -41.56 -8.77 -6.29
CA ALA A 189 -42.32 -8.73 -5.06
C ALA A 189 -41.47 -9.35 -3.96
N ALA A 190 -41.32 -8.67 -2.84
CA ALA A 190 -41.15 -9.38 -1.58
C ALA A 190 -42.31 -10.40 -1.50
N GLN A 191 -42.02 -11.67 -1.74
CA GLN A 191 -42.91 -12.74 -1.37
C GLN A 191 -43.05 -12.65 0.15
N GLU A 192 -44.27 -12.44 0.64
CA GLU A 192 -44.55 -12.74 2.03
C GLU A 192 -44.07 -14.17 2.30
N ARG A 193 -43.21 -14.33 3.32
CA ARG A 193 -42.68 -15.61 3.79
C ARG A 193 -43.77 -16.69 3.79
N SER A 194 -43.75 -17.62 2.82
CA SER A 194 -44.10 -19.04 3.02
C SER A 194 -44.01 -19.83 1.70
N GLY A 195 -43.06 -20.78 1.64
CA GLY A 195 -42.90 -21.77 0.56
C GLY A 195 -41.42 -21.94 0.23
N GLY A 196 -40.83 -23.09 0.59
CA GLY A 196 -39.38 -23.33 0.61
C GLY A 196 -38.66 -22.93 -0.68
N ALA A 197 -37.48 -22.34 -0.52
CA ALA A 197 -36.58 -22.02 -1.62
C ALA A 197 -36.29 -23.31 -2.41
N VAL A 198 -36.38 -23.21 -3.73
CA VAL A 198 -35.86 -24.24 -4.62
C VAL A 198 -34.35 -24.16 -4.51
N ASP A 199 -33.74 -25.31 -4.31
CA ASP A 199 -32.30 -25.57 -4.20
C ASP A 199 -32.10 -26.80 -5.11
N ALA A 200 -31.71 -26.53 -6.35
CA ALA A 200 -31.79 -27.44 -7.48
C ALA A 200 -30.74 -28.54 -7.41
N ASP A 201 -29.59 -28.25 -6.79
CA ASP A 201 -28.49 -29.19 -6.61
C ASP A 201 -28.32 -29.68 -5.16
N GLY A 202 -29.05 -29.08 -4.22
CA GLY A 202 -29.22 -29.56 -2.85
C GLY A 202 -28.08 -29.19 -1.91
N ASP A 203 -27.32 -28.13 -2.21
CA ASP A 203 -26.14 -27.73 -1.46
C ASP A 203 -26.43 -26.74 -0.31
N GLY A 204 -27.67 -26.27 -0.21
CA GLY A 204 -28.14 -25.38 0.84
C GLY A 204 -28.18 -23.89 0.47
N ILE A 205 -27.72 -23.53 -0.74
CA ILE A 205 -27.91 -22.21 -1.34
C ILE A 205 -29.19 -22.21 -2.20
N PRO A 206 -30.02 -21.15 -2.18
CA PRO A 206 -31.16 -21.05 -3.09
C PRO A 206 -30.77 -20.81 -4.55
N ASP A 207 -31.49 -21.43 -5.49
CA ASP A 207 -31.36 -21.21 -6.96
C ASP A 207 -31.29 -19.73 -7.34
N SER A 208 -32.10 -18.90 -6.65
CA SER A 208 -32.15 -17.47 -6.94
C SER A 208 -30.84 -16.75 -6.63
N TRP A 209 -30.11 -17.22 -5.61
CA TRP A 209 -28.84 -16.63 -5.22
C TRP A 209 -27.71 -17.16 -6.09
N GLU A 210 -27.70 -18.44 -6.46
CA GLU A 210 -26.75 -19.01 -7.42
C GLU A 210 -26.86 -18.35 -8.81
N ILE A 211 -28.08 -18.10 -9.31
CA ILE A 211 -28.28 -17.38 -10.58
C ILE A 211 -27.70 -15.96 -10.52
N ASP A 212 -27.86 -15.26 -9.40
CA ASP A 212 -27.39 -13.89 -9.24
C ASP A 212 -25.84 -13.83 -9.12
N ASN A 213 -25.22 -14.83 -8.47
CA ASN A 213 -23.79 -14.86 -8.12
C ASN A 213 -22.90 -15.78 -8.98
N PHE A 214 -23.45 -16.74 -9.71
CA PHE A 214 -22.67 -17.65 -10.56
C PHE A 214 -23.29 -17.85 -11.94
N GLY A 215 -24.60 -17.61 -12.09
CA GLY A 215 -25.30 -17.70 -13.37
C GLY A 215 -25.51 -19.14 -13.86
N ASP A 216 -25.26 -20.13 -13.00
CA ASP A 216 -25.55 -21.55 -13.19
C ASP A 216 -26.33 -22.07 -11.96
N LEU A 217 -27.03 -23.20 -12.11
CA LEU A 217 -27.91 -23.84 -11.11
C LEU A 217 -27.57 -25.34 -10.93
N ARG A 218 -26.38 -25.76 -11.39
CA ARG A 218 -26.04 -27.18 -11.58
C ARG A 218 -24.71 -27.56 -10.95
N ILE A 219 -24.10 -26.65 -10.21
CA ILE A 219 -22.76 -26.83 -9.65
C ILE A 219 -22.90 -26.54 -8.16
N ALA A 220 -22.67 -27.57 -7.33
CA ALA A 220 -22.67 -27.41 -5.88
C ALA A 220 -21.47 -26.53 -5.48
N ASP A 221 -21.73 -25.23 -5.36
CA ASP A 221 -20.76 -24.18 -5.13
C ASP A 221 -20.78 -23.67 -3.68
N ALA A 222 -21.73 -24.10 -2.85
CA ALA A 222 -21.76 -23.73 -1.42
C ALA A 222 -20.52 -24.10 -0.60
N THR A 223 -19.67 -24.98 -1.13
CA THR A 223 -18.40 -25.41 -0.51
C THR A 223 -17.16 -24.93 -1.25
N THR A 224 -17.32 -24.13 -2.30
CA THR A 224 -16.23 -23.41 -2.94
C THR A 224 -16.02 -22.06 -2.27
N ASP A 225 -14.89 -21.45 -2.61
CA ASP A 225 -14.45 -20.13 -2.16
C ASP A 225 -14.13 -19.38 -3.45
N GLY A 226 -15.17 -18.75 -4.01
CA GLY A 226 -15.16 -18.20 -5.37
C GLY A 226 -14.20 -17.02 -5.54
N ASP A 227 -13.97 -16.26 -4.48
CA ASP A 227 -13.11 -15.08 -4.46
C ASP A 227 -11.81 -15.23 -3.65
N GLY A 228 -11.64 -16.35 -2.95
CA GLY A 228 -10.40 -16.76 -2.28
C GLY A 228 -10.19 -16.10 -0.91
N ASP A 229 -11.24 -15.58 -0.27
CA ASP A 229 -11.18 -14.87 1.00
C ASP A 229 -11.17 -15.81 2.24
N GLY A 230 -11.38 -17.11 2.02
CA GLY A 230 -11.41 -18.15 3.04
C GLY A 230 -12.77 -18.37 3.71
N ILE A 231 -13.82 -17.66 3.27
CA ILE A 231 -15.22 -17.90 3.58
C ILE A 231 -15.81 -18.71 2.41
N LEU A 232 -16.60 -19.74 2.71
CA LEU A 232 -17.23 -20.52 1.64
C LEU A 232 -18.44 -19.77 1.07
N ASP A 233 -18.72 -19.92 -0.23
CA ASP A 233 -19.82 -19.25 -0.92
C ASP A 233 -21.18 -19.47 -0.20
N GLY A 234 -21.37 -20.63 0.45
CA GLY A 234 -22.57 -20.92 1.27
C GLY A 234 -22.60 -20.20 2.63
N GLU A 235 -21.45 -19.97 3.23
CA GLU A 235 -21.34 -19.13 4.44
C GLU A 235 -21.57 -17.65 4.08
N GLU A 236 -21.09 -17.23 2.92
CA GLU A 236 -21.33 -15.89 2.38
C GLU A 236 -22.80 -15.61 2.09
N TYR A 237 -23.54 -16.60 1.56
CA TYR A 237 -24.99 -16.53 1.46
C TYR A 237 -25.66 -16.27 2.82
N VAL A 238 -25.22 -16.98 3.88
CA VAL A 238 -25.75 -16.83 5.24
C VAL A 238 -25.38 -15.47 5.84
N HIS A 239 -24.20 -14.97 5.53
CA HIS A 239 -23.66 -13.70 6.04
C HIS A 239 -24.01 -12.48 5.18
N ASN A 240 -24.62 -12.69 4.01
CA ASN A 240 -24.97 -11.67 3.03
C ASN A 240 -23.73 -10.86 2.55
N SER A 241 -22.63 -11.56 2.28
CA SER A 241 -21.42 -11.05 1.60
C SER A 241 -21.45 -11.37 0.09
N ASP A 242 -20.48 -10.84 -0.66
CA ASP A 242 -20.41 -10.95 -2.13
C ASP A 242 -19.34 -11.98 -2.53
N PRO A 243 -19.73 -13.16 -3.07
CA PRO A 243 -18.84 -14.29 -3.37
C PRO A 243 -17.94 -14.09 -4.60
N ARG A 244 -17.75 -12.84 -4.99
CA ARG A 244 -16.93 -12.38 -6.11
C ARG A 244 -15.98 -11.27 -5.69
N ALA A 245 -15.97 -10.90 -4.40
CA ALA A 245 -15.25 -9.75 -3.88
C ALA A 245 -13.77 -10.08 -3.65
N LEU A 246 -13.00 -10.09 -4.74
CA LEU A 246 -11.56 -10.38 -4.68
C LEU A 246 -10.82 -9.49 -3.68
N THR A 247 -10.34 -10.08 -2.59
CA THR A 247 -9.50 -9.44 -1.58
C THR A 247 -8.21 -8.93 -2.23
N PRO A 248 -7.78 -7.68 -1.98
CA PRO A 248 -6.48 -7.24 -2.49
C PRO A 248 -5.36 -8.01 -1.80
N THR A 249 -4.25 -8.21 -2.50
CA THR A 249 -3.02 -8.73 -1.88
C THR A 249 -1.90 -7.71 -2.06
N VAL A 250 -1.05 -7.54 -1.05
CA VAL A 250 0.19 -6.75 -1.17
C VAL A 250 1.36 -7.72 -1.23
N MET A 251 2.17 -7.65 -2.28
CA MET A 251 3.27 -8.58 -2.54
C MET A 251 4.65 -7.95 -2.28
N SER A 252 4.83 -6.67 -2.61
CA SER A 252 6.09 -5.98 -2.33
C SER A 252 5.92 -4.46 -2.29
N ILE A 253 6.88 -3.79 -1.66
CA ILE A 253 6.96 -2.34 -1.54
C ILE A 253 8.39 -1.87 -1.81
N THR A 254 8.57 -0.80 -2.58
CA THR A 254 9.88 -0.26 -2.97
C THR A 254 9.97 1.26 -2.78
N PRO A 255 10.94 1.78 -2.00
CA PRO A 255 11.91 1.01 -1.21
C PRO A 255 11.24 0.22 -0.07
N PRO A 256 11.83 -0.91 0.38
CA PRO A 256 11.28 -1.72 1.48
C PRO A 256 11.64 -1.18 2.87
N SER A 257 12.29 -0.01 2.96
CA SER A 257 12.73 0.56 4.22
C SER A 257 12.85 2.08 4.15
N GLY A 258 12.85 2.72 5.32
CA GLY A 258 12.98 4.17 5.44
C GLY A 258 13.35 4.64 6.85
N SER A 259 14.07 5.76 6.92
CA SER A 259 14.45 6.38 8.19
C SER A 259 13.26 7.07 8.87
N ASN A 260 13.22 7.04 10.21
CA ASN A 260 12.13 7.61 11.02
C ASN A 260 12.19 9.14 11.21
N ASP A 261 12.81 9.86 10.28
CA ASP A 261 13.06 11.31 10.32
C ASP A 261 12.33 12.10 9.23
N GLY A 262 11.62 11.43 8.33
CA GLY A 262 10.93 12.12 7.25
C GLY A 262 10.07 11.26 6.35
N ALA A 263 9.71 11.85 5.21
CA ALA A 263 8.84 11.22 4.23
C ALA A 263 9.63 10.34 3.25
N VAL A 264 9.10 9.15 2.96
CA VAL A 264 9.62 8.20 1.98
C VAL A 264 8.62 8.03 0.85
N TYR A 265 9.10 8.25 -0.38
CA TYR A 265 8.29 8.04 -1.57
C TYR A 265 8.39 6.59 -2.05
N ILE A 266 7.25 5.90 -2.05
CA ILE A 266 7.11 4.53 -2.52
C ILE A 266 6.91 4.57 -4.03
N THR A 267 7.93 4.09 -4.74
CA THR A 267 8.01 4.05 -6.20
C THR A 267 7.32 2.83 -6.80
N ASP A 268 7.20 1.73 -6.03
CA ASP A 268 6.56 0.51 -6.50
C ASP A 268 5.89 -0.23 -5.33
N LEU A 269 4.56 -0.17 -5.27
CA LEU A 269 3.73 -1.06 -4.44
C LEU A 269 3.08 -2.08 -5.38
N THR A 270 3.37 -3.36 -5.19
CA THR A 270 2.88 -4.44 -6.07
C THR A 270 1.94 -5.38 -5.34
N GLY A 271 1.01 -6.00 -6.08
CA GLY A 271 -0.05 -6.81 -5.50
C GLY A 271 -1.07 -7.32 -6.50
N THR A 272 -2.24 -7.71 -6.01
CA THR A 272 -3.42 -8.04 -6.84
C THR A 272 -4.64 -7.26 -6.38
N HIS A 273 -5.61 -7.09 -7.29
CA HIS A 273 -6.93 -6.48 -7.05
C HIS A 273 -6.91 -5.06 -6.47
N PHE A 274 -5.88 -4.27 -6.78
CA PHE A 274 -5.85 -2.85 -6.40
C PHE A 274 -6.95 -2.08 -7.14
N LYS A 275 -7.59 -1.15 -6.43
CA LYS A 275 -8.67 -0.30 -6.98
C LYS A 275 -8.41 1.16 -6.69
N ARG A 276 -8.75 2.04 -7.64
CA ARG A 276 -8.66 3.50 -7.44
C ARG A 276 -9.47 3.92 -6.22
N GLY A 277 -8.90 4.77 -5.38
CA GLY A 277 -9.48 5.14 -4.08
C GLY A 277 -9.04 4.24 -2.93
N ALA A 278 -8.19 3.24 -3.19
CA ALA A 278 -7.55 2.48 -2.12
C ALA A 278 -6.73 3.37 -1.18
N THR A 279 -6.70 3.01 0.09
CA THR A 279 -5.84 3.58 1.12
C THR A 279 -4.69 2.62 1.41
N VAL A 280 -3.57 3.15 1.89
CA VAL A 280 -2.41 2.37 2.30
C VAL A 280 -1.98 2.88 3.67
N LYS A 281 -1.63 1.98 4.59
CA LYS A 281 -1.05 2.35 5.87
C LYS A 281 0.03 1.36 6.30
N LEU A 282 0.88 1.80 7.22
CA LEU A 282 1.74 0.91 7.98
C LEU A 282 1.13 0.63 9.35
N THR A 283 1.17 -0.63 9.79
CA THR A 283 0.73 -1.04 11.13
C THR A 283 1.84 -1.79 11.87
N MET A 284 2.00 -1.52 13.15
CA MET A 284 2.92 -2.24 14.04
C MET A 284 2.28 -2.33 15.43
N SER A 285 2.32 -3.51 16.04
CA SER A 285 1.69 -3.74 17.34
C SER A 285 2.22 -2.76 18.40
N GLY A 286 1.32 -2.03 19.06
CA GLY A 286 1.67 -1.06 20.09
C GLY A 286 2.13 0.31 19.57
N GLN A 287 2.14 0.54 18.25
CA GLN A 287 2.40 1.82 17.62
C GLN A 287 1.13 2.42 17.02
N THR A 288 1.14 3.73 16.77
CA THR A 288 0.07 4.39 16.00
C THR A 288 0.26 4.08 14.51
N ASP A 289 -0.82 3.72 13.82
CA ASP A 289 -0.83 3.48 12.37
C ASP A 289 -0.31 4.71 11.59
N ILE A 290 0.47 4.46 10.54
CA ILE A 290 1.01 5.50 9.66
C ILE A 290 0.22 5.47 8.35
N GLU A 291 -0.71 6.40 8.21
CA GLU A 291 -1.50 6.57 6.99
C GLU A 291 -0.65 7.14 5.85
N ALA A 292 -0.63 6.45 4.71
CA ALA A 292 0.08 6.90 3.53
C ALA A 292 -0.64 8.09 2.87
N LYS A 293 0.14 9.07 2.44
CA LYS A 293 -0.31 10.24 1.68
C LYS A 293 -0.13 9.99 0.18
N SER A 294 -0.87 10.73 -0.63
CA SER A 294 -0.71 10.72 -2.10
C SER A 294 -0.80 9.33 -2.75
N VAL A 295 -1.67 8.46 -2.21
CA VAL A 295 -1.89 7.11 -2.75
C VAL A 295 -2.44 7.20 -4.18
N THR A 296 -1.72 6.60 -5.12
CA THR A 296 -2.10 6.56 -6.53
C THR A 296 -2.03 5.12 -7.03
N ILE A 297 -3.16 4.58 -7.49
CA ILE A 297 -3.22 3.27 -8.12
C ILE A 297 -3.00 3.44 -9.63
N ILE A 298 -1.96 2.80 -10.15
CA ILE A 298 -1.54 2.87 -11.56
C ILE A 298 -2.27 1.79 -12.38
N SER A 299 -2.43 0.60 -11.80
CA SER A 299 -3.12 -0.55 -12.40
C SER A 299 -3.65 -1.46 -11.29
N SER A 300 -4.39 -2.51 -11.65
CA SER A 300 -4.94 -3.49 -10.69
C SER A 300 -3.88 -4.28 -9.89
N ASN A 301 -2.60 -4.06 -10.16
CA ASN A 301 -1.47 -4.72 -9.51
C ASN A 301 -0.33 -3.77 -9.13
N LYS A 302 -0.51 -2.45 -9.26
CA LYS A 302 0.56 -1.47 -9.04
C LYS A 302 0.06 -0.15 -8.49
N GLY A 303 0.77 0.40 -7.51
CA GLY A 303 0.52 1.73 -6.95
C GLY A 303 1.77 2.43 -6.46
N THR A 304 1.60 3.68 -6.05
CA THR A 304 2.61 4.52 -5.39
C THR A 304 1.98 5.28 -4.24
N CYS A 305 2.76 5.63 -3.23
CA CYS A 305 2.31 6.46 -2.12
C CYS A 305 3.51 7.15 -1.44
N THR A 306 3.23 8.01 -0.46
CA THR A 306 4.24 8.64 0.39
C THR A 306 3.96 8.27 1.85
N LEU A 307 4.95 7.72 2.53
CA LEU A 307 4.88 7.39 3.96
C LEU A 307 5.64 8.46 4.76
N ASP A 308 5.00 9.04 5.77
CA ASP A 308 5.64 10.01 6.66
C ASP A 308 6.10 9.29 7.92
N LEU A 309 7.40 9.00 8.01
CA LEU A 309 7.97 8.16 9.06
C LEU A 309 8.47 8.97 10.26
N THR A 310 8.21 10.28 10.29
CA THR A 310 8.72 11.18 11.33
C THR A 310 8.28 10.71 12.72
N GLY A 311 9.23 10.24 13.53
CA GLY A 311 8.96 9.73 14.88
C GLY A 311 8.28 8.36 14.92
N ALA A 312 8.21 7.65 13.79
CA ALA A 312 7.73 6.28 13.74
C ALA A 312 8.59 5.34 14.60
N GLY A 313 7.95 4.36 15.22
CA GLY A 313 8.63 3.26 15.91
C GLY A 313 9.57 2.51 14.96
N ILE A 314 10.76 2.18 15.44
CA ILE A 314 11.77 1.43 14.68
C ILE A 314 11.39 -0.05 14.66
N GLY A 315 11.57 -0.70 13.52
CA GLY A 315 11.30 -2.13 13.35
C GLY A 315 10.57 -2.45 12.06
N ALA A 316 10.14 -3.70 11.94
CA ALA A 316 9.32 -4.16 10.84
C ALA A 316 7.87 -3.73 11.06
N TRP A 317 7.26 -3.19 10.00
CA TRP A 317 5.86 -2.77 9.93
C TRP A 317 5.16 -3.57 8.84
N ASP A 318 3.93 -3.96 9.11
CA ASP A 318 3.05 -4.53 8.11
C ASP A 318 2.59 -3.42 7.15
N VAL A 319 2.50 -3.74 5.86
CA VAL A 319 1.95 -2.85 4.84
C VAL A 319 0.53 -3.29 4.53
N GLU A 320 -0.44 -2.46 4.87
CA GLU A 320 -1.86 -2.73 4.66
C GLU A 320 -2.38 -1.87 3.51
N LEU A 321 -3.13 -2.48 2.57
CA LEU A 321 -3.87 -1.80 1.53
C LEU A 321 -5.35 -2.15 1.64
N THR A 322 -6.21 -1.13 1.73
CA THR A 322 -7.67 -1.29 1.79
C THR A 322 -8.28 -0.71 0.52
N ILE A 323 -9.12 -1.49 -0.17
CA ILE A 323 -9.86 -1.03 -1.35
C ILE A 323 -11.23 -0.43 -0.97
N PRO A 324 -11.91 0.34 -1.85
CA PRO A 324 -13.11 1.11 -1.47
C PRO A 324 -14.31 0.32 -0.93
N ASN A 325 -14.40 -0.98 -1.18
CA ASN A 325 -15.44 -1.85 -0.59
C ASN A 325 -15.12 -2.29 0.85
N GLY A 326 -13.97 -1.90 1.39
CA GLY A 326 -13.53 -2.23 2.75
C GLY A 326 -12.61 -3.43 2.86
N GLU A 327 -12.39 -4.18 1.78
CA GLU A 327 -11.50 -5.33 1.78
C GLU A 327 -10.03 -4.92 1.88
N THR A 328 -9.25 -5.72 2.61
CA THR A 328 -7.88 -5.38 2.99
C THR A 328 -6.90 -6.49 2.66
N GLY A 329 -5.72 -6.11 2.17
CA GLY A 329 -4.59 -6.98 1.92
C GLY A 329 -3.38 -6.52 2.71
N THR A 330 -2.71 -7.46 3.37
CA THR A 330 -1.56 -7.16 4.24
C THR A 330 -0.31 -7.89 3.78
N LEU A 331 0.78 -7.15 3.63
CA LEU A 331 2.13 -7.69 3.54
C LEU A 331 2.77 -7.58 4.93
N ALA A 332 2.82 -8.71 5.64
CA ALA A 332 3.41 -8.79 6.97
C ALA A 332 4.92 -8.46 6.93
N ASP A 333 5.40 -7.69 7.90
CA ASP A 333 6.80 -7.21 8.00
C ASP A 333 7.34 -6.59 6.70
N GLY A 334 6.45 -6.02 5.89
CA GLY A 334 6.73 -5.59 4.53
C GLY A 334 7.59 -4.34 4.42
N PHE A 335 7.67 -3.53 5.47
CA PHE A 335 8.41 -2.28 5.47
C PHE A 335 9.24 -2.09 6.76
N MET A 336 10.55 -1.86 6.62
CA MET A 336 11.44 -1.66 7.75
C MET A 336 11.65 -0.17 8.04
N VAL A 337 11.17 0.31 9.19
CA VAL A 337 11.50 1.65 9.69
C VAL A 337 12.82 1.58 10.43
N THR A 338 13.80 2.38 9.98
CA THR A 338 15.15 2.45 10.55
C THR A 338 15.37 3.77 11.28
N VAL A 339 16.39 3.81 12.13
CA VAL A 339 16.80 5.06 12.78
C VAL A 339 17.28 6.06 11.72
N ALA A 340 16.91 7.34 11.89
CA ALA A 340 17.47 8.50 11.21
C ALA A 340 18.97 8.37 10.90
N GLY A 341 19.33 8.52 9.62
CA GLY A 341 20.71 8.33 9.16
C GLY A 341 21.66 9.46 9.56
N ASP A 342 21.13 10.68 9.74
CA ASP A 342 21.92 11.86 10.14
C ASP A 342 22.39 11.79 11.60
N ASP A 343 21.72 10.98 12.42
CA ASP A 343 22.13 10.74 13.80
C ASP A 343 23.15 9.60 13.92
N LEU A 344 23.30 8.78 12.87
CA LEU A 344 24.22 7.66 12.84
C LEU A 344 25.63 8.16 12.50
N VAL A 345 26.48 8.21 13.52
CA VAL A 345 27.87 8.64 13.40
C VAL A 345 28.73 7.56 12.77
N ALA A 346 28.50 6.30 13.13
CA ALA A 346 29.22 5.18 12.55
C ALA A 346 28.44 3.87 12.69
N PHE A 347 28.57 2.99 11.71
CA PHE A 347 28.03 1.65 11.74
C PHE A 347 28.93 0.64 11.05
N TRP A 348 29.60 -0.20 11.85
CA TRP A 348 30.41 -1.31 11.37
C TRP A 348 29.61 -2.61 11.45
N LYS A 349 29.14 -3.06 10.29
CA LYS A 349 28.41 -4.33 10.11
C LYS A 349 29.31 -5.56 10.14
N PHE A 350 30.59 -5.37 9.82
CA PHE A 350 31.55 -6.46 9.65
C PHE A 350 31.17 -7.56 8.63
N ASP A 351 30.50 -7.15 7.55
CA ASP A 351 30.02 -8.04 6.48
C ASP A 351 31.03 -8.26 5.33
N GLU A 352 32.17 -7.56 5.33
CA GLU A 352 33.10 -7.56 4.20
C GLU A 352 33.77 -8.92 3.96
N GLY A 353 34.01 -9.68 5.03
CA GLY A 353 34.48 -11.06 4.97
C GLY A 353 35.94 -11.26 4.51
N ILE A 354 36.65 -10.20 4.12
CA ILE A 354 38.04 -10.26 3.65
C ILE A 354 38.75 -8.91 3.80
N GLY A 355 40.08 -8.96 3.89
CA GLY A 355 40.94 -7.77 3.93
C GLY A 355 41.08 -7.22 5.34
N THR A 356 41.59 -5.99 5.42
CA THR A 356 41.93 -5.31 6.68
C THR A 356 41.14 -4.03 6.90
N VAL A 357 40.08 -3.82 6.13
CA VAL A 357 39.22 -2.64 6.23
C VAL A 357 37.82 -3.09 6.63
N SER A 358 37.28 -2.46 7.66
CA SER A 358 35.87 -2.53 8.01
C SER A 358 35.20 -1.24 7.57
N GLY A 359 34.23 -1.32 6.67
CA GLY A 359 33.53 -0.14 6.17
C GLY A 359 32.58 0.43 7.23
N ASP A 360 32.55 1.75 7.32
CA ASP A 360 31.48 2.48 7.99
C ASP A 360 30.27 2.60 7.03
N SER A 361 29.15 2.00 7.41
CA SER A 361 27.89 2.07 6.67
C SER A 361 27.11 3.37 6.89
N SER A 362 27.64 4.31 7.68
CA SER A 362 27.09 5.65 7.84
C SER A 362 27.54 6.61 6.71
N SER A 363 27.07 7.85 6.75
CA SER A 363 27.50 8.92 5.81
C SER A 363 28.84 9.58 6.19
N HIS A 364 29.46 9.18 7.31
CA HIS A 364 30.61 9.88 7.89
C HIS A 364 31.99 9.29 7.55
N ASN A 365 32.04 8.13 6.86
CA ASN A 365 33.29 7.47 6.43
C ASN A 365 34.28 7.19 7.57
N ASN A 366 33.80 6.78 8.75
CA ASN A 366 34.64 6.36 9.87
C ASN A 366 35.16 4.92 9.68
N ASP A 367 35.70 4.61 8.49
CA ASP A 367 36.18 3.26 8.16
C ASP A 367 37.25 2.79 9.16
N GLY A 368 37.11 1.54 9.61
CA GLY A 368 38.02 0.90 10.53
C GLY A 368 39.17 0.16 9.81
N THR A 369 40.35 0.18 10.41
CA THR A 369 41.48 -0.69 10.00
C THR A 369 41.68 -1.81 11.01
N ILE A 370 41.69 -3.06 10.54
CA ILE A 370 41.89 -4.26 11.36
C ILE A 370 43.39 -4.46 11.62
N TYR A 371 43.75 -4.68 12.89
CA TYR A 371 45.09 -4.99 13.37
C TYR A 371 45.10 -6.35 14.08
N GLY A 372 46.29 -6.96 14.17
CA GLY A 372 46.48 -8.32 14.70
C GLY A 372 46.26 -9.37 13.61
N ASP A 373 45.83 -10.56 14.03
CA ASP A 373 45.40 -11.66 13.14
C ASP A 373 43.90 -11.97 13.24
N ALA A 374 43.11 -11.00 13.75
CA ALA A 374 41.66 -10.98 13.83
C ALA A 374 41.00 -11.51 12.55
N LYS A 375 39.97 -12.35 12.72
CA LYS A 375 39.40 -13.13 11.62
C LYS A 375 37.97 -12.76 11.34
N TRP A 376 37.68 -12.51 10.06
CA TRP A 376 36.31 -12.53 9.56
C TRP A 376 35.66 -13.88 9.86
N THR A 377 34.45 -13.84 10.40
CA THR A 377 33.67 -15.02 10.79
C THR A 377 32.18 -14.75 10.56
N LYS A 378 31.33 -15.73 10.93
CA LYS A 378 29.88 -15.51 10.99
C LYS A 378 29.54 -14.77 12.29
N GLY A 379 28.94 -13.59 12.18
CA GLY A 379 28.45 -12.83 13.33
C GLY A 379 27.00 -13.13 13.67
N LYS A 380 26.36 -12.16 14.29
CA LYS A 380 24.94 -12.18 14.67
C LYS A 380 24.08 -11.96 13.43
N ARG A 381 24.44 -10.99 12.57
CA ARG A 381 23.86 -10.79 11.24
C ARG A 381 24.98 -10.83 10.22
N GLY A 382 24.86 -11.72 9.23
CA GLY A 382 25.87 -11.81 8.16
C GLY A 382 27.26 -12.17 8.68
N GLY A 383 28.21 -11.26 8.52
CA GLY A 383 29.60 -11.35 8.95
C GLY A 383 29.84 -10.92 10.39
N GLY A 384 31.10 -10.82 10.79
CA GLY A 384 31.54 -10.51 12.15
C GLY A 384 33.07 -10.66 12.25
N ILE A 385 33.67 -10.13 13.32
CA ILE A 385 35.12 -10.29 13.57
C ILE A 385 35.34 -11.08 14.86
N ASP A 386 36.13 -12.15 14.76
CA ASP A 386 36.63 -12.96 15.88
C ASP A 386 37.98 -12.41 16.35
N PHE A 387 38.03 -12.02 17.62
CA PHE A 387 39.18 -11.45 18.32
C PHE A 387 39.76 -12.47 19.29
N ASP A 388 41.07 -12.66 19.29
CA ASP A 388 41.74 -13.71 20.05
C ASP A 388 42.02 -13.37 21.54
N GLY A 389 41.92 -12.10 21.91
CA GLY A 389 42.22 -11.57 23.24
C GLY A 389 43.69 -11.22 23.50
N ILE A 390 44.53 -11.14 22.47
CA ILE A 390 45.98 -10.92 22.58
C ILE A 390 46.41 -9.57 21.98
N ASP A 391 46.18 -9.34 20.69
CA ASP A 391 46.57 -8.10 20.01
C ASP A 391 45.60 -7.64 18.90
N ASP A 392 44.43 -8.27 18.80
CA ASP A 392 43.40 -8.00 17.82
C ASP A 392 42.53 -6.77 18.14
N TYR A 393 42.35 -5.86 17.18
CA TYR A 393 41.41 -4.74 17.28
C TYR A 393 41.10 -4.11 15.92
N VAL A 394 40.05 -3.28 15.88
CA VAL A 394 39.77 -2.37 14.75
C VAL A 394 40.01 -0.93 15.20
N ASP A 395 40.92 -0.21 14.54
CA ASP A 395 41.16 1.21 14.77
C ASP A 395 40.26 2.04 13.86
N VAL A 396 39.39 2.87 14.45
CA VAL A 396 38.40 3.69 13.72
C VAL A 396 38.78 5.17 13.72
N GLY A 397 40.01 5.50 14.11
CA GLY A 397 40.49 6.88 14.15
C GLY A 397 39.96 7.66 15.35
N ASP A 398 39.99 8.98 15.24
CA ASP A 398 39.64 9.89 16.33
C ASP A 398 38.13 10.15 16.35
N LEU A 399 37.44 9.63 17.37
CA LEU A 399 35.99 9.78 17.52
C LEU A 399 35.59 10.31 18.91
N ASP A 400 35.24 11.59 18.99
CA ASP A 400 34.82 12.26 20.22
C ASP A 400 33.30 12.23 20.40
N LEU A 401 32.84 11.88 21.61
CA LEU A 401 31.41 11.73 21.96
C LEU A 401 30.94 12.82 22.93
N THR A 402 31.16 14.09 22.56
CA THR A 402 31.03 15.23 23.48
C THR A 402 29.60 15.67 23.81
N ASN A 403 28.61 15.18 23.07
CA ASN A 403 27.21 15.52 23.26
C ASN A 403 26.41 14.31 23.75
N ALA A 404 25.10 14.31 23.51
CA ALA A 404 24.32 13.09 23.65
C ALA A 404 24.87 12.03 22.68
N PHE A 405 24.84 10.76 23.06
CA PHE A 405 25.28 9.66 22.20
C PHE A 405 24.62 8.35 22.59
N THR A 406 24.73 7.38 21.68
CA THR A 406 24.46 5.97 21.97
C THR A 406 25.56 5.13 21.38
N ILE A 407 26.06 4.14 22.13
CA ILE A 407 26.96 3.11 21.63
C ILE A 407 26.20 1.79 21.75
N SER A 408 26.19 0.96 20.71
CA SER A 408 25.67 -0.41 20.78
C SER A 408 26.54 -1.39 20.00
N ALA A 409 26.54 -2.65 20.44
CA ALA A 409 27.24 -3.74 19.78
C ALA A 409 26.59 -5.09 20.11
N TRP A 410 26.65 -6.01 19.16
CA TRP A 410 26.45 -7.43 19.43
C TRP A 410 27.77 -8.07 19.80
N ILE A 411 27.78 -8.86 20.87
CA ILE A 411 28.97 -9.56 21.34
C ILE A 411 28.69 -11.02 21.63
N LYS A 412 29.69 -11.87 21.39
CA LYS A 412 29.71 -13.27 21.79
C LYS A 412 31.06 -13.57 22.46
N LEU A 413 31.04 -13.67 23.78
CA LEU A 413 32.25 -13.86 24.59
C LEU A 413 32.78 -15.29 24.49
N SER A 414 34.09 -15.46 24.45
CA SER A 414 34.76 -16.78 24.54
C SER A 414 35.53 -16.99 25.85
N SER A 415 35.71 -15.96 26.68
CA SER A 415 36.30 -16.08 28.01
C SER A 415 35.73 -15.10 29.02
N SER A 416 36.01 -15.35 30.31
CA SER A 416 35.64 -14.50 31.44
C SER A 416 36.72 -13.46 31.80
N GLY A 417 37.64 -13.15 30.88
CA GLY A 417 38.64 -12.09 31.07
C GLY A 417 38.02 -10.69 31.05
N LYS A 418 38.87 -9.65 31.13
CA LYS A 418 38.42 -8.30 30.79
C LYS A 418 38.28 -8.24 29.27
N ASN A 419 37.07 -7.99 28.77
CA ASN A 419 36.77 -7.98 27.34
C ASN A 419 36.39 -6.56 26.92
N MET A 420 37.27 -5.89 26.17
CA MET A 420 37.07 -4.50 25.75
C MET A 420 36.26 -4.42 24.46
N ILE A 421 35.09 -3.80 24.48
CA ILE A 421 34.19 -3.75 23.32
C ILE A 421 34.53 -2.53 22.47
N LEU A 422 34.57 -1.36 23.10
CA LEU A 422 34.93 -0.09 22.47
C LEU A 422 35.74 0.75 23.47
N GLY A 423 36.93 1.19 23.09
CA GLY A 423 37.80 1.98 23.96
C GLY A 423 38.46 3.13 23.22
N LYS A 424 38.44 4.31 23.83
CA LYS A 424 39.32 5.43 23.47
C LYS A 424 40.39 5.54 24.58
N SER A 425 40.62 6.72 25.12
CA SER A 425 41.50 6.92 26.27
C SER A 425 40.77 6.60 27.56
N PHE A 426 41.49 6.16 28.60
CA PHE A 426 40.92 5.97 29.94
C PHE A 426 40.39 7.28 30.56
N GLN A 427 40.73 8.42 29.97
CA GLN A 427 40.21 9.75 30.34
C GLN A 427 39.00 10.19 29.52
N THR A 428 38.59 9.43 28.50
CA THR A 428 37.46 9.77 27.62
C THR A 428 36.34 8.76 27.78
N TYR A 429 36.41 7.58 27.16
CA TYR A 429 35.42 6.51 27.33
C TYR A 429 35.96 5.10 27.09
N GLU A 430 35.41 4.14 27.83
CA GLU A 430 35.66 2.70 27.69
C GLU A 430 34.36 1.92 27.95
N PHE A 431 34.02 1.00 27.06
CA PHE A 431 32.89 0.08 27.20
C PHE A 431 33.39 -1.36 27.18
N PHE A 432 33.20 -2.08 28.28
CA PHE A 432 33.80 -3.41 28.45
C PHE A 432 33.00 -4.31 29.39
N VAL A 433 33.30 -5.61 29.31
CA VAL A 433 32.92 -6.60 30.33
C VAL A 433 34.12 -6.84 31.24
N SER A 434 33.93 -6.69 32.55
CA SER A 434 34.97 -6.91 33.56
C SER A 434 35.25 -8.41 33.77
N PRO A 435 36.41 -8.78 34.36
CA PRO A 435 36.68 -10.17 34.71
C PRO A 435 35.68 -10.81 35.70
N THR A 436 34.85 -10.00 36.35
CA THR A 436 33.80 -10.45 37.27
C THR A 436 32.41 -10.50 36.62
N GLY A 437 32.32 -10.34 35.29
CA GLY A 437 31.05 -10.36 34.55
C GLY A 437 30.24 -9.08 34.64
N GLN A 438 30.85 -7.95 35.06
CA GLN A 438 30.14 -6.67 35.04
C GLN A 438 30.22 -6.04 33.66
N ILE A 439 29.09 -5.59 33.13
CA ILE A 439 29.06 -4.67 31.99
C ILE A 439 29.39 -3.29 32.56
N VAL A 440 30.37 -2.60 31.99
CA VAL A 440 30.89 -1.33 32.51
C VAL A 440 31.04 -0.33 31.38
N PHE A 441 30.43 0.84 31.54
CA PHE A 441 30.77 2.02 30.77
C PHE A 441 31.44 3.04 31.68
N ASN A 442 32.70 3.35 31.37
CA ASN A 442 33.54 4.28 32.09
C ASN A 442 33.80 5.51 31.21
N ARG A 443 33.84 6.69 31.83
CA ARG A 443 34.22 7.95 31.15
C ARG A 443 34.94 8.90 32.10
N ASN A 444 35.74 9.83 31.56
CA ASN A 444 36.33 10.95 32.30
C ASN A 444 37.10 10.61 33.59
N SER A 445 37.61 9.38 33.72
CA SER A 445 38.15 8.88 35.00
C SER A 445 37.18 9.08 36.19
N SER A 446 35.87 9.03 35.93
CA SER A 446 34.79 9.25 36.89
C SER A 446 34.27 7.92 37.46
N THR A 447 33.14 7.97 38.18
CA THR A 447 32.48 6.73 38.64
C THR A 447 31.72 6.11 37.46
N PRO A 448 32.04 4.88 37.05
CA PRO A 448 31.39 4.26 35.90
C PRO A 448 29.96 3.81 36.24
N ILE A 449 29.09 3.80 35.22
CA ILE A 449 27.84 3.04 35.25
C ILE A 449 28.18 1.57 34.99
N ARG A 450 27.57 0.67 35.78
CA ARG A 450 27.88 -0.76 35.72
C ARG A 450 26.68 -1.61 36.09
N PHE A 451 26.60 -2.81 35.52
CA PHE A 451 25.59 -3.80 35.84
C PHE A 451 26.24 -5.18 36.02
N GLN A 452 25.88 -5.90 37.08
CA GLN A 452 26.31 -7.28 37.26
C GLN A 452 25.42 -8.19 36.42
N ALA A 453 25.99 -8.82 35.41
CA ALA A 453 25.29 -9.77 34.56
C ALA A 453 25.93 -11.17 34.69
N ASP A 454 25.11 -12.21 34.57
CA ASP A 454 25.57 -13.59 34.46
C ASP A 454 25.80 -13.91 32.97
N LEU A 455 26.83 -13.28 32.39
CA LEU A 455 27.21 -13.51 31.00
C LEU A 455 27.87 -14.88 30.86
N VAL A 456 27.35 -15.70 29.97
CA VAL A 456 27.90 -17.02 29.63
C VAL A 456 28.64 -16.95 28.31
N ALA A 457 29.73 -17.70 28.21
CA ALA A 457 30.47 -17.82 26.96
C ALA A 457 29.59 -18.45 25.87
N ASP A 458 29.93 -18.17 24.61
CA ASP A 458 29.28 -18.69 23.41
C ASP A 458 27.80 -18.34 23.25
N ARG A 459 27.32 -17.29 23.93
CA ARG A 459 26.00 -16.69 23.72
C ARG A 459 26.13 -15.27 23.17
N TRP A 460 25.26 -14.92 22.21
CA TRP A 460 25.09 -13.56 21.73
C TRP A 460 24.37 -12.68 22.76
N TYR A 461 24.89 -11.48 22.94
CA TYR A 461 24.32 -10.42 23.76
C TYR A 461 24.31 -9.11 22.99
N HIS A 462 23.22 -8.36 23.07
CA HIS A 462 23.19 -6.98 22.61
C HIS A 462 23.47 -6.06 23.79
N LEU A 463 24.56 -5.30 23.74
CA LEU A 463 24.90 -4.32 24.77
C LEU A 463 24.76 -2.91 24.20
N ALA A 464 24.16 -2.02 24.98
CA ALA A 464 24.10 -0.61 24.63
C ALA A 464 24.24 0.31 25.84
N VAL A 465 24.73 1.53 25.59
CA VAL A 465 24.71 2.63 26.54
C VAL A 465 24.26 3.90 25.83
N THR A 466 23.30 4.60 26.42
CA THR A 466 22.85 5.92 25.98
C THR A 466 23.33 6.96 26.98
N HIS A 467 23.62 8.16 26.48
CA HIS A 467 23.91 9.33 27.28
C HIS A 467 23.17 10.53 26.72
N ASN A 468 22.47 11.28 27.58
CA ASN A 468 21.99 12.60 27.25
C ASN A 468 22.37 13.62 28.33
N ASN A 469 22.44 14.89 27.92
CA ASN A 469 22.91 15.99 28.77
C ASN A 469 21.86 16.47 29.80
N ALA A 470 20.67 15.87 29.85
CA ALA A 470 19.54 16.31 30.69
C ALA A 470 19.16 15.32 31.80
N GLU A 471 19.21 14.02 31.51
CA GLU A 471 18.70 12.91 32.31
C GLU A 471 19.82 11.90 32.68
N GLY A 472 20.93 11.91 31.93
CA GLY A 472 22.13 11.13 32.24
C GLY A 472 22.30 9.91 31.34
N MET A 473 22.65 8.76 31.92
CA MET A 473 22.99 7.54 31.19
C MET A 473 22.02 6.39 31.47
N VAL A 474 21.79 5.56 30.44
CA VAL A 474 21.06 4.31 30.56
C VAL A 474 21.87 3.18 29.93
N MET A 475 21.98 2.05 30.62
CA MET A 475 22.66 0.84 30.14
C MET A 475 21.62 -0.23 29.84
N TYR A 476 21.84 -0.95 28.74
CA TYR A 476 20.93 -1.97 28.24
C TYR A 476 21.66 -3.31 28.02
N LEU A 477 20.92 -4.39 28.25
CA LEU A 477 21.30 -5.77 27.94
C LEU A 477 20.11 -6.42 27.22
N ASP A 478 20.34 -6.93 26.01
CA ASP A 478 19.32 -7.56 25.16
C ASP A 478 18.07 -6.67 25.00
N GLY A 479 18.31 -5.37 24.75
CA GLY A 479 17.24 -4.36 24.55
C GLY A 479 16.60 -3.84 25.84
N SER A 480 16.79 -4.52 26.98
CA SER A 480 16.19 -4.16 28.26
C SER A 480 17.08 -3.23 29.09
N VAL A 481 16.48 -2.24 29.76
CA VAL A 481 17.20 -1.36 30.70
C VAL A 481 17.69 -2.16 31.91
N VAL A 482 18.99 -2.09 32.21
CA VAL A 482 19.61 -2.80 33.34
C VAL A 482 20.26 -1.89 34.37
N SER A 483 20.62 -0.65 34.00
CA SER A 483 21.15 0.34 34.94
C SER A 483 20.89 1.75 34.43
N THR A 484 20.74 2.70 35.36
CA THR A 484 20.64 4.14 35.07
C THR A 484 21.63 4.94 35.92
N SER A 485 22.00 6.12 35.45
CA SER A 485 22.79 7.11 36.19
C SER A 485 22.29 8.50 35.85
N SER A 486 22.14 9.35 36.86
CA SER A 486 21.74 10.76 36.65
C SER A 486 22.93 11.69 36.32
N ASP A 487 24.11 11.14 36.04
CA ASP A 487 25.28 11.92 35.65
C ASP A 487 25.16 12.38 34.19
N THR A 488 25.00 13.69 34.01
CA THR A 488 24.85 14.36 32.71
C THR A 488 26.15 14.95 32.17
N SER A 489 27.29 14.67 32.80
CA SER A 489 28.59 15.21 32.38
C SER A 489 28.97 14.69 30.99
N PRO A 490 29.35 15.55 30.02
CA PRO A 490 29.80 15.10 28.69
C PRO A 490 31.12 14.32 28.80
N THR A 491 31.49 13.53 27.78
CA THR A 491 32.84 12.93 27.73
C THR A 491 33.88 14.01 27.40
N ASN A 492 35.10 13.82 27.89
CA ASN A 492 36.25 14.61 27.47
C ASN A 492 36.61 14.31 26.00
N GLU A 493 37.30 15.27 25.38
CA GLU A 493 37.96 15.12 24.08
C GLU A 493 39.44 14.80 24.28
N ASP A 494 39.98 13.94 23.44
CA ASP A 494 41.43 13.83 23.22
C ASP A 494 41.74 13.23 21.85
N ASN A 495 43.00 13.34 21.43
CA ASN A 495 43.43 12.86 20.11
C ASN A 495 43.76 11.36 20.10
N ALA A 496 43.34 10.57 21.10
CA ALA A 496 43.57 9.13 21.09
C ALA A 496 42.58 8.47 20.11
N SER A 497 43.04 7.53 19.30
CA SER A 497 42.11 6.80 18.44
C SER A 497 41.19 5.89 19.24
N THR A 498 39.94 5.84 18.82
CA THR A 498 38.94 4.89 19.26
C THR A 498 39.19 3.54 18.61
N LYS A 499 39.05 2.47 19.40
CA LYS A 499 39.28 1.08 18.97
C LYS A 499 38.10 0.21 19.35
N ILE A 500 37.67 -0.63 18.42
CA ILE A 500 36.75 -1.74 18.69
C ILE A 500 37.62 -2.95 19.04
N GLY A 501 37.27 -3.65 20.12
CA GLY A 501 38.02 -4.82 20.57
C GLY A 501 39.24 -4.53 21.46
N ALA A 502 39.61 -3.26 21.69
CA ALA A 502 40.75 -2.93 22.55
C ALA A 502 40.65 -1.56 23.24
N THR A 503 41.46 -1.35 24.28
CA THR A 503 41.64 -0.02 24.89
C THR A 503 42.28 0.93 23.87
N GLY A 504 41.75 2.13 23.69
CA GLY A 504 42.26 3.08 22.70
C GLY A 504 43.70 3.54 22.98
N TRP A 505 44.07 3.75 24.25
CA TRP A 505 45.44 4.08 24.63
C TRP A 505 46.35 2.84 24.70
N ALA A 506 47.27 2.74 23.76
CA ALA A 506 48.33 1.73 23.69
C ALA A 506 47.88 0.26 23.59
N ALA A 507 46.60 -0.01 23.29
CA ALA A 507 46.02 -1.35 23.05
C ALA A 507 46.55 -2.42 24.03
N ARG A 508 45.97 -2.50 25.22
CA ARG A 508 46.48 -3.34 26.32
C ARG A 508 45.50 -4.39 26.81
N ASP A 509 44.23 -4.04 26.88
CA ASP A 509 43.16 -4.99 27.17
C ASP A 509 42.40 -5.24 25.87
N PHE A 510 42.15 -6.50 25.56
CA PHE A 510 41.61 -6.95 24.28
C PHE A 510 40.32 -7.75 24.48
N PHE A 511 39.46 -7.74 23.47
CA PHE A 511 38.28 -8.59 23.42
C PHE A 511 38.65 -10.01 23.03
N GLN A 512 37.99 -11.00 23.64
CA GLN A 512 38.12 -12.39 23.24
C GLN A 512 36.75 -12.99 22.89
N GLY A 513 36.53 -13.21 21.60
CA GLY A 513 35.29 -13.70 21.01
C GLY A 513 34.88 -12.87 19.80
N ILE A 514 33.58 -12.89 19.46
CA ILE A 514 33.05 -12.24 18.26
C ILE A 514 32.37 -10.91 18.60
N ILE A 515 32.67 -9.84 17.87
CA ILE A 515 31.90 -8.58 17.87
C ILE A 515 31.23 -8.42 16.51
N ASP A 516 30.01 -7.92 16.54
CA ASP A 516 29.21 -7.63 15.35
C ASP A 516 28.38 -6.36 15.51
N GLU A 517 27.97 -5.77 14.38
CA GLU A 517 26.89 -4.80 14.31
C GLU A 517 27.08 -3.56 15.23
N VAL A 518 28.31 -3.03 15.27
CA VAL A 518 28.72 -1.92 16.16
C VAL A 518 28.20 -0.59 15.63
N ARG A 519 27.43 0.13 16.45
CA ARG A 519 26.80 1.41 16.08
C ARG A 519 27.14 2.51 17.07
N ILE A 520 27.29 3.72 16.54
CA ILE A 520 27.42 4.95 17.31
C ILE A 520 26.44 5.98 16.77
N TYR A 521 25.66 6.57 17.67
CA TYR A 521 24.71 7.65 17.37
C TYR A 521 25.13 8.93 18.09
N ASN A 522 24.87 10.11 17.51
CA ASN A 522 25.09 11.44 18.11
C ASN A 522 23.91 11.93 18.97
N ARG A 523 23.04 11.00 19.39
CA ARG A 523 21.95 11.24 20.33
C ARG A 523 21.74 10.05 21.24
N ALA A 524 21.03 10.28 22.35
CA ALA A 524 20.49 9.19 23.14
C ALA A 524 19.30 8.58 22.40
N LEU A 525 19.41 7.29 22.05
CA LEU A 525 18.27 6.50 21.61
C LEU A 525 17.29 6.31 22.77
N THR A 526 16.00 6.24 22.43
CA THR A 526 14.94 5.88 23.36
C THR A 526 15.01 4.38 23.69
N ASN A 527 14.33 3.96 24.77
CA ASN A 527 14.24 2.55 25.14
C ASN A 527 13.70 1.68 23.99
N GLN A 528 12.69 2.18 23.27
CA GLN A 528 12.07 1.46 22.15
C GLN A 528 13.03 1.32 20.96
N GLU A 529 13.82 2.35 20.67
CA GLU A 529 14.83 2.29 19.60
C GLU A 529 15.95 1.29 19.92
N VAL A 530 16.41 1.24 21.17
CA VAL A 530 17.41 0.25 21.60
C VAL A 530 16.85 -1.17 21.60
N GLU A 531 15.60 -1.35 22.03
CA GLU A 531 14.88 -2.62 21.97
C GLU A 531 14.74 -3.10 20.52
N ALA A 532 14.35 -2.22 19.60
CA ALA A 532 14.23 -2.56 18.18
C ALA A 532 15.58 -2.98 17.58
N ILE A 533 16.67 -2.23 17.85
CA ILE A 533 18.02 -2.62 17.39
C ILE A 533 18.43 -4.00 17.96
N ALA A 534 18.06 -4.29 19.21
CA ALA A 534 18.30 -5.59 19.83
C ALA A 534 17.42 -6.71 19.23
N ALA A 535 16.20 -6.40 18.79
CA ALA A 535 15.33 -7.37 18.13
C ALA A 535 15.80 -7.67 16.70
N LEU A 536 16.43 -6.69 16.03
CA LEU A 536 17.01 -6.92 14.71
C LEU A 536 18.04 -8.07 14.75
N GLY A 537 18.80 -8.34 15.80
CA GLY A 537 19.80 -9.42 15.70
C GLY A 537 19.27 -10.86 15.43
N ASP A 538 17.97 -11.11 15.45
CA ASP A 538 17.39 -12.47 15.51
C ASP A 538 17.05 -13.15 14.17
N ASP A 539 17.41 -12.57 13.01
CA ASP A 539 17.15 -13.16 11.67
C ASP A 539 18.21 -14.16 11.17
#